data_AF-A0A9D1FK55-F1
#
_entry.id   AF-A0A9D1FK55-F1
#
_cell.length_a   1.000
_cell.length_b   1.000
_cell.length_c   1.000
_cell.angle_alpha   90.00
_cell.angle_beta   90.00
_cell.angle_gamma   90.00
#
_symmetry.space_group_name_H-M   'P 1'
#
loop_
_entity.id
_entity.type
_entity.pdbx_description
1 polymer ?
#
loop_
_entity_poly.entity_id
_entity_poly.type
_entity_poly.pdbx_seq_one_letter_code
_entity_poly.pdbx_strand_id
1 'polypeptide(L)'
;MIAEDKKFIGQKIKQQRKRLKLTQFELAEKVGIHEKQLSRIEAGLHYPSLENFIKILRILNISLSEFEEKKEINPIKDDICQLLDESDNYELKIYRDVIKTLKKNL
;
A
#
# COMPACT_ATOMS: atom_id res chain seq x y z
N MET A 1 -6.49 -1.91 9.84
CA MET A 1 -5.15 -1.92 9.19
C MET A 1 -4.88 -3.22 8.43
N ILE A 2 -4.36 -4.32 8.99
CA ILE A 2 -3.83 -5.45 8.16
C ILE A 2 -4.86 -6.13 7.21
N ALA A 3 -6.16 -6.10 7.53
CA ALA A 3 -7.20 -6.73 6.69
C ALA A 3 -7.66 -5.85 5.51
N GLU A 4 -7.56 -4.52 5.63
CA GLU A 4 -7.92 -3.57 4.56
C GLU A 4 -6.89 -3.65 3.42
N ASP A 5 -5.62 -3.85 3.78
CA ASP A 5 -4.49 -3.99 2.85
C ASP A 5 -4.66 -5.17 1.88
N LYS A 6 -5.05 -6.37 2.37
CA LYS A 6 -5.24 -7.57 1.52
C LYS A 6 -6.30 -7.36 0.45
N LYS A 7 -7.47 -6.85 0.86
CA LYS A 7 -8.63 -6.71 -0.02
C LYS A 7 -8.35 -5.64 -1.07
N PHE A 8 -7.71 -4.55 -0.68
CA PHE A 8 -7.25 -3.51 -1.60
C PHE A 8 -6.26 -4.07 -2.63
N ILE A 9 -5.22 -4.79 -2.20
CA ILE A 9 -4.24 -5.40 -3.10
C ILE A 9 -4.89 -6.38 -4.07
N GLY A 10 -5.72 -7.29 -3.56
CA GLY A 10 -6.43 -8.28 -4.36
C GLY A 10 -7.35 -7.65 -5.41
N GLN A 11 -8.06 -6.58 -5.03
CA GLN A 11 -8.93 -5.84 -5.95
C GLN A 11 -8.14 -5.13 -7.05
N LYS A 12 -7.03 -4.47 -6.72
CA LYS A 12 -6.14 -3.81 -7.70
C LYS A 12 -5.59 -4.82 -8.72
N ILE A 13 -5.09 -5.96 -8.25
CA ILE A 13 -4.64 -7.06 -9.11
C ILE A 13 -5.76 -7.52 -10.05
N LYS A 14 -6.96 -7.78 -9.50
CA LYS A 14 -8.13 -8.23 -10.27
C LYS A 14 -8.57 -7.22 -11.32
N GLN A 15 -8.62 -5.94 -10.96
CA GLN A 15 -9.00 -4.85 -11.87
C GLN A 15 -8.02 -4.76 -13.04
N GLN A 16 -6.73 -4.78 -12.75
CA GLN A 16 -5.71 -4.69 -13.78
C GLN A 16 -5.69 -5.92 -14.69
N ARG A 17 -5.80 -7.13 -14.11
CA ARG A 17 -5.92 -8.38 -14.88
C ARG A 17 -7.07 -8.29 -15.89
N LYS A 18 -8.25 -7.82 -15.43
CA LYS A 18 -9.40 -7.61 -16.30
C LYS A 18 -9.17 -6.54 -17.35
N ARG A 19 -8.46 -5.45 -17.04
CA ARG A 19 -8.07 -4.41 -18.02
C ARG A 19 -7.21 -4.99 -19.15
N LEU A 20 -6.33 -5.94 -18.81
CA LEU A 20 -5.52 -6.68 -19.79
C LEU A 20 -6.25 -7.87 -20.42
N LYS A 21 -7.54 -8.07 -20.13
CA LYS A 21 -8.38 -9.16 -20.64
C LYS A 21 -7.85 -10.57 -20.36
N LEU A 22 -7.09 -10.75 -19.28
CA LEU A 22 -6.59 -12.05 -18.86
C LEU A 22 -7.62 -12.76 -17.97
N THR A 23 -7.74 -14.08 -18.13
CA THR A 23 -8.42 -14.98 -17.19
C THR A 23 -7.58 -15.20 -15.93
N GLN A 24 -8.20 -15.74 -14.87
CA GLN A 24 -7.44 -16.12 -13.67
C GLN A 24 -6.43 -17.21 -13.98
N PHE A 25 -6.82 -18.23 -14.76
CA PHE A 25 -5.93 -19.25 -15.27
C PHE A 25 -4.69 -18.66 -15.98
N GLU A 26 -4.86 -17.79 -16.97
CA GLU A 26 -3.74 -17.22 -17.74
C GLU A 26 -2.78 -16.39 -16.90
N LEU A 27 -3.28 -15.59 -15.95
CA LEU A 27 -2.40 -14.85 -15.04
C LEU A 27 -1.66 -15.82 -14.09
N ALA A 28 -2.37 -16.82 -13.56
CA ALA A 28 -1.78 -17.79 -12.65
C ALA A 28 -0.67 -18.60 -13.32
N GLU A 29 -0.87 -19.04 -14.57
CA GLU A 29 0.15 -19.69 -15.40
C GLU A 29 1.37 -18.80 -15.61
N LYS A 30 1.17 -17.53 -15.99
CA LYS A 30 2.29 -16.58 -16.20
C LYS A 30 3.09 -16.31 -14.92
N VAL A 31 2.45 -16.36 -13.76
CA VAL A 31 3.10 -16.15 -12.45
C VAL A 31 3.77 -17.43 -11.96
N GLY A 32 3.30 -18.61 -12.39
CA GLY A 32 3.75 -19.92 -11.92
C GLY A 32 3.06 -20.36 -10.63
N ILE A 33 1.77 -20.04 -10.46
CA ILE A 33 0.97 -20.45 -9.29
C ILE A 33 -0.32 -21.15 -9.73
N HIS A 34 -0.96 -21.87 -8.82
CA HIS A 34 -2.28 -22.44 -9.09
C HIS A 34 -3.35 -21.37 -9.23
N GLU A 35 -4.30 -21.56 -10.16
CA GLU A 35 -5.44 -20.65 -10.36
C GLU A 35 -6.23 -20.41 -9.05
N LYS A 36 -6.42 -21.45 -8.25
CA LYS A 36 -7.08 -21.35 -6.93
C LYS A 36 -6.33 -20.41 -5.98
N GLN A 37 -4.99 -20.38 -6.05
CA GLN A 37 -4.19 -19.46 -5.26
C GLN A 37 -4.41 -18.02 -5.73
N LEU A 38 -4.37 -17.77 -7.05
CA LEU A 38 -4.68 -16.45 -7.59
C LEU A 38 -6.09 -15.98 -7.22
N SER A 39 -7.09 -16.87 -7.32
CA SER A 39 -8.47 -16.56 -6.95
C SER A 39 -8.58 -16.10 -5.48
N ARG A 40 -7.88 -16.77 -4.56
CA ARG A 40 -7.83 -16.37 -3.14
C ARG A 40 -7.08 -15.06 -2.91
N ILE A 41 -6.04 -14.77 -3.70
CA ILE A 41 -5.34 -13.47 -3.68
C ILE A 41 -6.30 -12.36 -4.12
N GLU A 42 -6.98 -12.52 -5.26
CA GLU A 42 -7.91 -11.53 -5.78
C GLU A 42 -9.15 -11.30 -4.90
N ALA A 43 -9.53 -12.31 -4.11
CA ALA A 43 -10.58 -12.21 -3.10
C ALA A 43 -10.10 -11.58 -1.78
N GLY A 44 -8.81 -11.27 -1.64
CA GLY A 44 -8.22 -10.73 -0.41
C GLY A 44 -8.12 -11.75 0.73
N LEU A 45 -8.25 -13.04 0.44
CA LEU A 45 -8.17 -14.11 1.43
C LEU A 45 -6.72 -14.47 1.78
N HIS A 46 -5.79 -14.27 0.84
CA HIS A 46 -4.36 -14.54 1.02
C HIS A 46 -3.49 -13.42 0.47
N TYR A 47 -2.34 -13.21 1.10
CA TYR A 47 -1.27 -12.44 0.47
C TYR A 47 -0.52 -13.32 -0.53
N PRO A 48 -0.11 -12.78 -1.69
CA PRO A 48 0.97 -13.39 -2.45
C PRO A 48 2.27 -13.36 -1.64
N SER A 49 3.19 -14.29 -1.90
CA SER A 49 4.58 -14.11 -1.46
C SER A 49 5.16 -12.86 -2.15
N LEU A 50 6.20 -12.25 -1.57
CA LEU A 50 6.85 -11.08 -2.18
C LEU A 50 7.31 -11.37 -3.62
N GLU A 51 7.87 -12.54 -3.86
CA GLU A 51 8.28 -12.98 -5.19
C GLU A 51 7.10 -13.03 -6.18
N ASN A 52 6.01 -13.68 -5.80
CA ASN A 52 4.81 -13.79 -6.63
C ASN A 52 4.15 -12.42 -6.83
N PHE A 53 4.19 -11.55 -5.82
CA PHE A 53 3.70 -10.20 -5.91
C PHE A 53 4.47 -9.41 -6.99
N ILE A 54 5.80 -9.40 -6.92
CA ILE A 54 6.64 -8.74 -7.92
C ILE A 54 6.39 -9.30 -9.34
N LYS A 55 6.24 -10.63 -9.48
CA LYS A 55 5.88 -11.26 -10.76
C LYS A 55 4.54 -10.77 -11.29
N ILE A 56 3.50 -10.76 -10.44
CA ILE A 56 2.16 -10.27 -10.77
C ILE A 56 2.25 -8.80 -11.24
N LEU A 57 2.94 -7.93 -10.50
CA LEU A 57 3.09 -6.52 -10.84
C LEU A 57 3.72 -6.32 -12.23
N ARG A 58 4.79 -7.08 -12.53
CA ARG A 58 5.45 -7.03 -13.84
C ARG A 58 4.54 -7.48 -14.98
N ILE A 59 3.86 -8.61 -14.83
CA ILE A 59 2.95 -9.16 -15.85
C ILE A 59 1.77 -8.20 -16.09
N LEU A 60 1.26 -7.61 -15.01
CA LEU A 60 0.13 -6.71 -15.06
C LEU A 60 0.52 -5.26 -15.39
N ASN A 61 1.82 -4.96 -15.51
CA ASN A 61 2.36 -3.62 -15.71
C ASN A 61 1.80 -2.59 -14.69
N ILE A 62 1.90 -2.94 -13.41
CA ILE A 62 1.49 -2.10 -12.28
C ILE A 62 2.73 -1.62 -11.53
N SER A 63 2.85 -0.31 -11.29
CA SER A 63 3.86 0.25 -10.40
C SER A 63 3.48 0.02 -8.93
N LEU A 64 4.47 -0.16 -8.05
CA LEU A 64 4.25 -0.20 -6.59
C LEU A 64 3.53 1.05 -6.08
N SER A 65 3.77 2.21 -6.69
CA SER A 65 3.11 3.48 -6.36
C SER A 65 1.58 3.45 -6.54
N GLU A 66 1.03 2.52 -7.34
CA GLU A 66 -0.44 2.35 -7.49
C GLU A 66 -1.11 1.76 -6.24
N PHE A 67 -0.31 1.25 -5.31
CA PHE A 67 -0.73 0.74 -4.02
C PHE A 67 -0.40 1.67 -2.85
N GLU A 68 0.26 2.80 -3.12
CA GLU A 68 0.44 3.83 -2.12
C GLU A 68 -0.91 4.52 -1.90
N GLU A 69 -1.25 4.76 -0.64
CA GLU A 69 -2.35 5.67 -0.33
C GLU A 69 -2.04 7.01 -1.00
N LYS A 70 -2.96 7.51 -1.82
CA LYS A 70 -2.96 8.93 -2.16
C LYS A 70 -3.22 9.66 -0.85
N LYS A 71 -2.16 10.01 -0.13
CA LYS A 71 -2.25 10.97 0.97
C LYS A 71 -2.88 12.21 0.35
N GLU A 72 -4.03 12.60 0.89
CA GLU A 72 -4.51 13.95 0.66
C GLU A 72 -3.39 14.88 1.11
N ILE A 73 -2.80 15.59 0.15
CA ILE A 73 -1.67 16.48 0.42
C ILE A 73 -2.22 17.57 1.34
N ASN A 74 -1.80 17.53 2.59
CA ASN A 74 -2.10 18.59 3.54
C ASN A 74 -0.83 19.41 3.68
N PRO A 75 -0.75 20.60 3.04
CA PRO A 75 0.48 21.37 3.01
C PRO A 75 0.98 21.69 4.42
N ILE A 76 0.08 21.95 5.38
CA ILE A 76 0.46 22.20 6.78
C ILE A 76 1.11 20.96 7.40
N LYS A 77 0.59 19.77 7.11
CA LYS A 77 1.15 18.52 7.63
C LYS A 77 2.52 18.23 7.01
N ASP A 78 2.67 18.49 5.72
CA ASP A 78 3.92 18.26 5.00
C ASP A 78 5.00 19.23 5.47
N ASP A 79 4.66 20.52 5.65
CA ASP A 79 5.55 21.53 6.23
C ASP A 79 6.01 21.12 7.64
N ILE A 80 5.10 20.64 8.49
CA ILE A 80 5.44 20.14 9.82
C ILE A 80 6.35 18.92 9.73
N CYS A 81 6.06 17.96 8.85
CA CYS A 81 6.92 16.79 8.67
C CYS A 81 8.34 17.16 8.23
N GLN A 82 8.49 18.11 7.32
CA GLN A 82 9.79 18.59 6.89
C GLN A 82 10.57 19.20 8.07
N LEU A 83 9.94 20.05 8.88
CA LEU A 83 10.57 20.60 10.08
C LEU A 83 11.01 19.50 11.05
N LEU A 84 10.22 18.44 11.22
CA LEU A 84 10.56 17.32 12.09
C LEU A 84 11.73 16.50 11.55
N ASP A 85 11.79 16.26 10.24
CA ASP A 85 12.86 15.49 9.60
C ASP A 85 14.23 16.22 9.67
N GLU A 86 14.20 17.55 9.71
CA GLU A 86 15.40 18.41 9.83
C GLU A 86 15.85 18.66 11.27
N SER A 87 15.11 18.15 12.28
CA SER A 87 15.34 18.44 13.69
C SER A 87 16.11 17.35 14.45
N ASP A 88 16.81 17.76 15.51
CA ASP A 88 17.50 16.81 16.39
C ASP A 88 16.59 16.20 17.47
N ASN A 89 17.12 15.20 18.20
CA ASN A 89 16.36 14.50 19.25
C ASN A 89 15.94 15.38 20.44
N TYR A 90 16.63 16.49 20.68
CA TYR A 90 16.27 17.42 21.76
C TYR A 90 15.11 18.31 21.31
N GLU A 91 15.19 18.88 20.12
CA GLU A 91 14.11 19.67 19.49
C GLU A 91 12.82 18.84 19.37
N LEU A 92 12.92 17.61 18.87
CA LEU A 92 11.78 16.70 18.74
C LEU A 92 11.07 16.42 20.08
N LYS A 93 11.82 16.34 21.19
CA LYS A 93 11.22 16.18 22.53
C LYS A 93 10.44 17.41 22.94
N ILE A 94 10.99 18.60 22.72
CA ILE A 94 10.32 19.87 23.02
C ILE A 94 9.04 19.98 22.19
N TYR A 95 9.13 19.78 20.88
CA TYR A 95 7.98 19.86 19.98
C TYR A 95 6.87 18.92 20.39
N ARG A 96 7.21 17.67 20.71
CA ARG A 96 6.25 16.67 21.22
C ARG A 96 5.55 17.15 22.48
N ASP A 97 6.28 17.72 23.44
CA ASP A 97 5.72 18.12 24.72
C ASP A 97 4.82 19.37 24.59
N VAL A 98 5.20 20.32 23.74
CA VAL A 98 4.37 21.49 23.39
C VAL A 98 3.10 21.04 22.68
N ILE A 99 3.20 20.22 21.62
CA ILE A 99 2.04 19.72 20.87
C ILE A 99 1.09 18.94 21.77
N LYS A 100 1.62 18.07 22.65
CA LYS A 100 0.81 17.34 23.64
C LYS A 100 0.08 18.27 24.59
N THR A 101 0.73 19.35 25.02
CA THR A 101 0.14 20.34 25.92
C THR A 101 -0.97 21.11 25.20
N LEU A 102 -0.73 21.60 23.99
CA LEU A 102 -1.73 22.33 23.20
C LEU A 102 -2.96 21.44 22.91
N LYS A 103 -2.76 20.19 22.52
CA LYS A 103 -3.85 19.24 22.26
C LYS A 103 -4.73 18.91 23.46
N LYS A 104 -4.20 19.00 24.69
CA LYS A 104 -5.00 18.77 25.90
C LYS A 104 -5.93 19.94 26.25
N ASN A 105 -5.64 21.12 25.71
CA ASN A 105 -6.37 22.36 26.01
C ASN A 105 -7.27 22.82 24.83
N LEU A 106 -7.37 22.01 23.78
CA LEU A 106 -8.31 22.12 22.67
C LEU A 106 -9.45 21.13 22.89
#